data_AF-A0A417WRT1-F1
#
_entry.id   AF-A0A417WRT1-F1
#
_cell.length_a   1.000
_cell.length_b   1.000
_cell.length_c   1.000
_cell.angle_alpha   90.00
_cell.angle_beta   90.00
_cell.angle_gamma   90.00
#
_symmetry.space_group_name_H-M   'P 1'
#
loop_
_entity.id
_entity.type
_entity.pdbx_description
1 polymer ?
#
loop_
_entity_poly.entity_id
_entity_poly.type
_entity_poly.pdbx_seq_one_letter_code
_entity_poly.pdbx_strand_id
1 'polypeptide(L)'
;MSTFRDWEAYKRLKNRADTNSVVDVLKNKSTGDLIVRKIIYGIEQPLYQAVFTREMRALYKLNKCSNIVNILGDDYLVISTTKEKVGVIYLEYINGIE
;
A
#
# COMPACT_ATOMS: atom_id res chain seq x y z
N MET A 1 -14.76 4.04 3.00
CA MET A 1 -14.40 5.48 2.91
C MET A 1 -13.03 5.55 2.25
N SER A 2 -12.88 6.31 1.17
CA SER A 2 -11.64 6.36 0.38
C SER A 2 -10.69 7.41 0.97
N THR A 3 -9.97 7.02 2.02
CA THR A 3 -9.26 7.91 2.97
C THR A 3 -8.05 8.64 2.39
N PHE A 4 -7.59 8.30 1.18
CA PHE A 4 -6.31 8.80 0.64
C PHE A 4 -6.42 9.46 -0.75
N ARG A 5 -7.57 10.06 -1.10
CA ARG A 5 -7.76 10.75 -2.40
C ARG A 5 -6.90 12.00 -2.58
N ASP A 6 -6.63 12.71 -1.48
CA ASP A 6 -5.87 13.97 -1.49
C ASP A 6 -4.34 13.75 -1.45
N TRP A 7 -3.91 12.51 -1.67
CA TRP A 7 -2.52 12.10 -1.64
C TRP A 7 -2.01 11.84 -3.05
N GLU A 8 -0.81 12.33 -3.35
CA GLU A 8 -0.17 12.16 -4.66
C GLU A 8 1.09 11.31 -4.58
N ALA A 9 1.41 10.61 -5.67
CA ALA A 9 2.65 9.83 -5.74
C ALA A 9 3.86 10.78 -5.70
N TYR A 10 4.72 10.59 -4.71
CA TYR A 10 5.89 11.42 -4.47
C TYR A 10 7.19 10.73 -4.89
N LYS A 11 7.36 9.45 -4.53
CA LYS A 11 8.58 8.67 -4.83
C LYS A 11 8.26 7.19 -5.00
N ARG A 12 8.90 6.52 -5.95
CA ARG A 12 8.85 5.05 -6.10
C ARG A 12 9.91 4.41 -5.20
N LEU A 13 9.51 3.54 -4.27
CA LEU A 13 10.43 2.75 -3.43
C LEU A 13 10.76 1.40 -4.06
N LYS A 14 9.78 0.78 -4.75
CA LYS A 14 9.94 -0.55 -5.34
C LYS A 14 9.09 -0.71 -6.60
N ASN A 15 9.71 -1.20 -7.68
CA ASN A 15 9.05 -1.51 -8.94
C ASN A 15 8.40 -2.90 -8.93
N ARG A 16 7.43 -3.12 -9.84
CA ARG A 16 6.62 -4.35 -9.93
C ARG A 16 7.49 -5.60 -9.97
N ALA A 17 8.46 -5.62 -10.90
CA ALA A 17 9.46 -6.66 -11.14
C ALA A 17 9.00 -8.06 -10.68
N ASP A 18 9.81 -8.77 -9.90
CA ASP A 18 9.61 -10.19 -9.59
C ASP A 18 8.53 -10.47 -8.54
N THR A 19 7.95 -9.44 -7.92
CA THR A 19 7.08 -9.59 -6.74
C THR A 19 5.64 -9.17 -6.97
N ASN A 20 5.28 -8.89 -8.22
CA ASN A 20 3.95 -8.44 -8.65
C ASN A 20 3.36 -7.33 -7.74
N SER A 21 4.21 -6.47 -7.21
CA SER A 21 3.84 -5.41 -6.27
C SER A 21 4.68 -4.16 -6.48
N VAL A 22 4.04 -3.00 -6.35
CA VAL A 22 4.69 -1.68 -6.42
C VAL A 22 4.60 -1.04 -5.05
N VAL A 23 5.64 -0.33 -4.63
CA VAL A 23 5.63 0.46 -3.40
C VAL A 23 5.97 1.91 -3.74
N ASP A 24 5.04 2.82 -3.44
CA ASP A 24 5.17 4.26 -3.61
C ASP A 24 5.14 4.95 -2.24
N VAL A 25 5.89 6.04 -2.08
CA VAL A 25 5.62 7.07 -1.09
C VAL A 25 4.55 8.00 -1.66
N LEU A 26 3.52 8.28 -0.88
CA LEU A 26 2.55 9.31 -1.17
C LEU A 26 2.77 10.53 -0.28
N LYS A 27 2.48 11.71 -0.81
CA LYS A 27 2.51 12.97 -0.07
C LYS A 27 1.11 13.59 -0.04
N ASN A 28 0.67 14.00 1.15
CA ASN A 28 -0.57 14.74 1.30
C ASN A 28 -0.39 16.15 0.73
N LYS A 29 -1.30 16.59 -0.15
CA LYS A 29 -1.19 17.89 -0.83
C LYS A 29 -1.33 19.09 0.11
N SER A 30 -2.06 18.95 1.22
CA SER A 30 -2.37 20.03 2.14
C SER A 30 -1.39 20.09 3.31
N THR A 31 -1.04 18.94 3.90
CA THR A 31 -0.19 18.89 5.10
C THR A 31 1.28 18.61 4.78
N GLY A 32 1.57 18.02 3.62
CA GLY A 32 2.91 17.54 3.29
C GLY A 32 3.30 16.23 3.97
N ASP A 33 2.39 15.63 4.76
CA ASP A 33 2.61 14.34 5.42
C ASP A 33 2.93 13.25 4.39
N LEU A 34 3.70 12.24 4.83
CA LEU A 34 4.13 11.13 4.01
C LEU A 34 3.53 9.81 4.52
N ILE A 35 3.08 8.98 3.58
CA ILE A 35 2.68 7.59 3.83
C ILE A 35 3.26 6.71 2.73
N VAL A 36 3.21 5.40 2.93
CA VAL A 36 3.58 4.41 1.93
C VAL A 36 2.33 3.72 1.40
N ARG A 37 2.26 3.55 0.08
CA ARG A 37 1.24 2.76 -0.60
C ARG A 37 1.88 1.56 -1.27
N LYS A 38 1.55 0.36 -0.81
CA LYS A 38 1.88 -0.91 -1.49
C LYS A 38 0.71 -1.34 -2.36
N ILE A 39 0.92 -1.39 -3.67
CA ILE A 39 -0.04 -1.86 -4.68
C ILE A 39 0.29 -3.31 -5.02
N ILE A 40 -0.70 -4.19 -4.93
CA ILE A 40 -0.56 -5.64 -5.12
C ILE A 40 -1.43 -6.04 -6.31
N TYR A 41 -0.79 -6.62 -7.32
CA TYR A 41 -1.40 -6.97 -8.60
C TYR A 41 -1.88 -8.42 -8.59
N GLY A 42 -2.77 -8.75 -9.53
CA GLY A 42 -3.27 -10.12 -9.70
C GLY A 42 -4.23 -10.61 -8.60
N ILE A 43 -4.79 -9.71 -7.78
CA ILE A 43 -5.72 -10.08 -6.68
C ILE A 43 -7.03 -10.72 -7.14
N GLU A 44 -7.34 -10.71 -8.43
CA GLU A 44 -8.46 -11.46 -9.00
C GLU A 44 -8.16 -12.97 -9.13
N GLN A 45 -6.88 -13.36 -9.07
CA GLN A 45 -6.48 -14.75 -9.02
C GLN A 45 -6.61 -15.27 -7.58
N PRO A 46 -7.33 -16.39 -7.34
CA PRO A 46 -7.64 -16.86 -5.98
C PRO A 46 -6.42 -17.02 -5.06
N LEU A 47 -5.29 -17.49 -5.61
CA LEU A 47 -4.05 -17.66 -4.87
C LEU A 47 -3.51 -16.32 -4.34
N TYR A 48 -3.40 -15.32 -5.22
CA TYR A 48 -2.92 -13.99 -4.85
C TYR A 48 -3.90 -13.27 -3.91
N GLN A 49 -5.21 -13.45 -4.10
CA GLN A 49 -6.23 -12.93 -3.19
C GLN A 49 -6.08 -13.49 -1.77
N ALA A 50 -5.83 -14.79 -1.64
CA ALA A 50 -5.63 -15.45 -0.37
C ALA A 50 -4.36 -14.95 0.34
N VAL A 51 -3.26 -14.79 -0.40
CA VAL A 51 -2.00 -14.22 0.13
C VAL A 51 -2.22 -12.78 0.60
N PHE A 52 -2.85 -11.94 -0.21
CA PHE A 52 -3.15 -10.55 0.13
C PHE A 52 -4.03 -10.44 1.40
N THR A 53 -5.10 -11.23 1.48
CA THR A 53 -5.99 -11.25 2.64
C THR A 53 -5.26 -11.68 3.91
N ARG A 54 -4.35 -12.66 3.82
CA ARG A 54 -3.53 -13.10 4.95
C ARG A 54 -2.55 -12.02 5.40
N GLU A 55 -1.92 -11.32 4.46
CA GLU A 55 -1.02 -10.21 4.74
C GLU A 55 -1.74 -9.09 5.49
N MET A 56 -2.88 -8.63 4.98
CA MET A 56 -3.67 -7.58 5.65
C MET A 56 -4.08 -8.00 7.06
N ARG A 57 -4.60 -9.22 7.24
CA ARG A 57 -4.99 -9.72 8.58
C ARG A 57 -3.82 -9.78 9.56
N ALA A 58 -2.62 -10.12 9.08
CA ALA A 58 -1.42 -10.11 9.91
C ALA A 58 -1.06 -8.69 10.32
N LEU A 59 -1.00 -7.75 9.36
CA LEU A 59 -0.66 -6.36 9.62
C LEU A 59 -1.64 -5.69 10.60
N TYR A 60 -2.94 -5.91 10.45
CA TYR A 60 -3.94 -5.38 11.40
C TYR A 60 -3.77 -5.91 12.82
N LYS A 61 -3.30 -7.15 12.99
CA LYS A 61 -2.98 -7.71 14.32
C LYS A 61 -1.70 -7.10 14.90
N LEU A 62 -0.71 -6.84 14.05
CA LEU A 62 0.59 -6.30 14.43
C LEU A 62 0.57 -4.78 14.65
N ASN A 63 -0.52 -4.09 14.30
CA ASN A 63 -0.68 -2.63 14.45
C ASN A 63 -0.63 -2.09 15.89
N LYS A 64 -0.42 -2.97 16.88
CA LYS A 64 -0.22 -2.62 18.29
C LYS A 64 1.26 -2.65 18.70
N CYS A 65 2.15 -3.09 17.81
CA CYS A 65 3.57 -3.28 18.08
C CYS A 65 4.36 -2.04 17.67
N SER A 66 5.06 -1.41 18.62
CA SER A 66 5.83 -0.17 18.37
C SER A 66 7.02 -0.33 17.41
N ASN A 67 7.48 -1.57 17.18
CA ASN A 67 8.67 -1.88 16.37
C ASN A 67 8.31 -2.49 15.01
N ILE A 68 7.02 -2.46 14.64
CA ILE A 68 6.52 -2.96 13.35
C ILE A 68 5.80 -1.80 12.70
N VAL A 69 6.01 -1.64 11.38
CA VAL A 69 5.35 -0.61 10.58
C VAL A 69 3.83 -0.72 10.71
N ASN A 70 3.20 0.41 11.05
CA ASN A 70 1.76 0.51 11.22
C ASN A 70 1.02 0.50 9.87
N ILE A 71 -0.11 -0.22 9.86
CA ILE A 71 -1.10 -0.15 8.79
C ILE A 71 -2.06 1.01 9.07
N LEU A 72 -2.22 1.88 8.07
CA LEU A 72 -3.13 3.03 8.11
C LEU A 72 -4.48 2.71 7.44
N GLY A 73 -4.50 1.72 6.56
CA GLY A 73 -5.72 1.20 5.93
C GLY A 73 -5.44 0.35 4.69
N ASP A 74 -6.51 -0.13 4.07
CA ASP A 74 -6.47 -0.87 2.81
C ASP A 74 -7.58 -0.38 1.85
N ASP A 75 -7.41 -0.67 0.56
CA ASP A 75 -8.40 -0.34 -0.47
C ASP A 75 -8.27 -1.31 -1.67
N TYR A 76 -9.29 -1.29 -2.53
CA TYR A 76 -9.30 -1.98 -3.83
C TYR A 76 -9.46 -0.95 -4.94
N LEU A 77 -8.46 -0.84 -5.82
CA LEU A 77 -8.44 0.14 -6.90
C LEU A 77 -8.47 -0.53 -8.26
N VAL A 78 -8.82 0.26 -9.27
CA VAL A 78 -8.68 -0.11 -10.68
C VAL A 78 -7.60 0.78 -11.28
N ILE A 79 -6.55 0.18 -11.83
CA ILE A 79 -5.50 0.92 -12.53
C ILE A 79 -6.10 1.53 -13.79
N SER A 80 -5.99 2.85 -13.94
CA SER A 80 -6.66 3.59 -15.02
C SER A 80 -6.20 3.15 -16.43
N THR A 81 -4.92 2.84 -16.58
CA THR A 81 -4.28 2.47 -17.85
C THR A 81 -4.51 1.02 -18.25
N THR A 82 -4.34 0.07 -17.31
CA THR A 82 -4.44 -1.37 -17.59
C THR A 82 -5.82 -1.96 -17.28
N LYS A 83 -6.69 -1.22 -16.59
CA LYS A 83 -7.97 -1.68 -16.03
C LYS A 83 -7.86 -2.85 -15.04
N GLU A 84 -6.65 -3.19 -14.60
CA GLU A 84 -6.41 -4.26 -13.65
C GLU A 84 -6.95 -3.86 -12.25
N LYS A 85 -7.67 -4.78 -11.60
CA LYS A 85 -8.05 -4.61 -10.18
C LYS A 85 -6.86 -4.95 -9.29
N VAL A 86 -6.54 -4.05 -8.36
CA VAL A 86 -5.39 -4.17 -7.47
C VAL A 86 -5.80 -4.02 -6.02
N GLY A 87 -5.12 -4.74 -5.13
CA GLY A 87 -5.21 -4.53 -3.69
C GLY A 87 -4.22 -3.45 -3.28
N VAL A 88 -4.58 -2.63 -2.31
CA VAL A 88 -3.74 -1.53 -1.83
C VAL A 88 -3.65 -1.60 -0.31
N ILE A 89 -2.43 -1.47 0.21
CA ILE A 89 -2.16 -1.31 1.64
C ILE A 89 -1.47 0.03 1.86
N TYR A 90 -2.03 0.83 2.76
CA TYR A 90 -1.45 2.08 3.21
C TYR A 90 -0.73 1.85 4.54
N LEU A 91 0.52 2.30 4.61
CA LEU A 91 1.42 2.10 5.73
C LEU A 91 2.01 3.44 6.14
N GLU A 92 2.43 3.58 7.40
CA GLU A 92 3.21 4.74 7.82
C GLU A 92 4.53 4.83 7.03
N TYR A 93 4.98 6.06 6.77
CA TYR A 93 6.29 6.28 6.17
C TYR A 93 7.36 6.30 7.25
N ILE A 94 8.36 5.43 7.12
CA ILE A 94 9.54 5.44 7.97
C ILE A 94 10.65 6.17 7.23
N ASN A 95 11.05 7.31 7.77
CA ASN A 95 12.25 7.99 7.31
C ASN A 95 13.46 7.31 7.95
N GLY A 96 14.22 6.55 7.16
CA GLY A 96 15.49 5.99 7.62
C GLY A 96 16.46 7.10 8.01
N ILE A 97 17.34 6.82 8.97
CA ILE A 97 18.54 7.63 9.18
C ILE A 97 19.54 7.17 8.11
N GLU A 98 20.12 8.10 7.35
CA GLU A 98 21.21 7.84 6.41
C GLU A 98 22.49 7.40 7.13
#